data_AF-A0A377PJ62-F1
#
_entry.id   AF-A0A377PJ62-F1
#
_cell.length_a   1.000
_cell.length_b   1.000
_cell.length_c   1.000
_cell.angle_alpha   90.00
_cell.angle_beta   90.00
_cell.angle_gamma   90.00
#
_symmetry.space_group_name_H-M   'P 1'
#
loop_
_entity.id
_entity.type
_entity.pdbx_description
1 polymer ?
#
loop_
_entity_poly.entity_id
_entity_poly.type
_entity_poly.pdbx_seq_one_letter_code
_entity_poly.pdbx_strand_id
1 'polypeptide(L)'
;MEKVDQLINMVGELVITQSMLAQRSDMLDPVEHGDLLNSLGQLERNARDLQESVMSIRMMPMEYVFSRFPRQVRDLASKLNKQVEITLLGSSTELDKSLIERIIDPLTHLVRNSLDHGIETPEVRVAAGKSAVGNLTLSAEHQGGNIYIEVRDDGAGLNRERILAKARSQGMAVSDSMTDDEVGLLIFAPGFSTAEQVTDVSGRGVGMDVVKRNIQEMGGHVEIQSQGGKGTTIRIVLPLTLAILDGMSVKVNNEVFILPLNAVMESLQPREEDLYPLAGGERVLQVRGEYLPLVELYSVFEVQGAKTDAMQGIVVILQSAGRRYALLVDQLVGQHQVVVKNLETNYRKVPGISAATILGDGSVALIVDVAALQNINREKRVAVSAA
;
A
#
# COMPACT_ATOMS: atom_id res chain seq x y z
N MET A 1 22.65 -15.24 10.27
CA MET A 1 21.51 -14.45 9.76
C MET A 1 20.30 -15.33 9.53
N GLU A 2 20.43 -16.48 8.84
CA GLU A 2 19.34 -17.49 8.76
C GLU A 2 18.71 -17.83 10.11
N LYS A 3 19.49 -17.91 11.19
CA LYS A 3 18.97 -18.16 12.54
C LYS A 3 17.98 -17.11 13.05
N VAL A 4 18.17 -15.83 12.72
CA VAL A 4 17.26 -14.75 13.14
C VAL A 4 16.00 -14.75 12.27
N ASP A 5 16.14 -14.96 10.96
CA ASP A 5 14.98 -15.09 10.07
C ASP A 5 14.15 -16.34 10.40
N GLN A 6 14.79 -17.46 10.80
CA GLN A 6 14.10 -18.64 11.33
C GLN A 6 13.37 -18.35 12.64
N LEU A 7 13.99 -17.60 13.58
CA LEU A 7 13.32 -17.18 14.82
C LEU A 7 12.08 -16.34 14.52
N ILE A 8 12.14 -15.43 13.56
CA ILE A 8 10.99 -14.62 13.13
C ILE A 8 9.89 -15.50 12.55
N ASN A 9 10.24 -16.47 11.69
CA ASN A 9 9.26 -17.40 11.14
C ASN A 9 8.58 -18.23 12.25
N MET A 10 9.36 -18.73 13.22
CA MET A 10 8.82 -19.48 14.36
C MET A 10 7.94 -18.61 15.25
N VAL A 11 8.31 -17.34 15.50
CA VAL A 11 7.45 -16.38 16.21
C VAL A 11 6.18 -16.10 15.40
N GLY A 12 6.27 -15.96 14.07
CA GLY A 12 5.11 -15.81 13.21
C GLY A 12 4.16 -17.02 13.29
N GLU A 13 4.71 -18.24 13.28
CA GLU A 13 3.93 -19.47 13.49
C GLU A 13 3.33 -19.57 14.90
N LEU A 14 4.03 -19.08 15.93
CA LEU A 14 3.51 -18.98 17.29
C LEU A 14 2.32 -18.02 17.36
N VAL A 15 2.43 -16.82 16.77
CA VAL A 15 1.33 -15.83 16.73
C VAL A 15 0.13 -16.38 15.96
N ILE A 16 0.36 -17.11 14.86
CA ILE A 16 -0.70 -17.81 14.14
C ILE A 16 -1.37 -18.84 15.06
N THR A 17 -0.58 -19.72 15.69
CA THR A 17 -1.09 -20.77 16.60
C THR A 17 -1.88 -20.17 17.76
N GLN A 18 -1.41 -19.07 18.32
CA GLN A 18 -2.10 -18.34 19.39
C GLN A 18 -3.41 -17.71 18.90
N SER A 19 -3.43 -17.12 17.70
CA SER A 19 -4.66 -16.63 17.06
C SER A 19 -5.65 -17.78 16.84
N MET A 20 -5.15 -18.97 16.48
CA MET A 20 -5.99 -20.15 16.32
C MET A 20 -6.62 -20.62 17.63
N LEU A 21 -5.84 -20.59 18.71
CA LEU A 21 -6.33 -20.93 20.04
C LEU A 21 -7.35 -19.91 20.53
N ALA A 22 -7.13 -18.61 20.31
CA ALA A 22 -8.08 -17.56 20.69
C ALA A 22 -9.44 -17.76 20.00
N GLN A 23 -9.46 -17.94 18.67
CA GLN A 23 -10.71 -18.13 17.92
C GLN A 23 -11.48 -19.38 18.36
N ARG A 24 -10.79 -20.48 18.67
CA ARG A 24 -11.45 -21.70 19.21
C ARG A 24 -11.98 -21.50 20.61
N SER A 25 -11.35 -20.61 21.38
CA SER A 25 -11.72 -20.32 22.76
C SER A 25 -12.88 -19.33 22.85
N ASP A 26 -13.10 -18.51 21.83
CA ASP A 26 -14.31 -17.68 21.70
C ASP A 26 -15.60 -18.50 21.62
N MET A 27 -15.52 -19.79 21.28
CA MET A 27 -16.65 -20.71 21.26
C MET A 27 -16.94 -21.35 22.64
N LEU A 28 -16.09 -21.11 23.64
CA LEU A 28 -16.23 -21.67 24.98
C LEU A 28 -17.04 -20.74 25.88
N ASP A 29 -17.83 -21.31 26.81
CA ASP A 29 -18.55 -20.52 27.81
C ASP A 29 -17.53 -19.84 28.76
N PRO A 30 -17.50 -18.49 28.84
CA PRO A 30 -16.56 -17.78 29.69
C PRO A 30 -16.73 -18.07 31.20
N VAL A 31 -17.93 -18.45 31.62
CA VAL A 31 -18.25 -18.74 33.03
C VAL A 31 -17.70 -20.11 33.43
N GLU A 32 -17.77 -21.10 32.53
CA GLU A 32 -17.26 -22.45 32.79
C GLU A 32 -15.74 -22.57 32.59
N HIS A 33 -15.15 -21.74 31.72
CA HIS A 33 -13.76 -21.86 31.29
C HIS A 33 -12.86 -20.65 31.62
N GLY A 34 -13.21 -19.85 32.62
CA GLY A 34 -12.50 -18.62 32.98
C GLY A 34 -10.98 -18.76 33.17
N ASP A 35 -10.51 -19.83 33.83
CA ASP A 35 -9.08 -20.05 34.06
C ASP A 35 -8.28 -20.34 32.77
N LEU A 36 -8.91 -21.03 31.81
CA LEU A 36 -8.32 -21.30 30.50
C LEU A 36 -8.22 -20.00 29.68
N LEU A 37 -9.29 -19.21 29.65
CA LEU A 37 -9.31 -17.92 28.95
C LEU A 37 -8.26 -16.94 29.52
N ASN A 38 -8.11 -16.90 30.84
CA ASN A 38 -7.06 -16.12 31.49
C ASN A 38 -5.65 -16.58 31.10
N SER A 39 -5.43 -17.90 31.05
CA SER A 39 -4.14 -18.49 30.63
C SER A 39 -3.82 -18.19 29.16
N LEU A 40 -4.82 -18.21 28.29
CA LEU A 40 -4.67 -17.84 26.88
C LEU A 40 -4.35 -16.36 26.69
N GLY A 41 -5.00 -15.47 27.45
CA GLY A 41 -4.65 -14.05 27.45
C GLY A 41 -3.25 -13.78 27.98
N GLN A 42 -2.73 -14.61 28.90
CA GLN A 42 -1.33 -14.53 29.33
C GLN A 42 -0.36 -15.05 28.26
N LEU A 43 -0.71 -16.12 27.55
CA LEU A 43 0.06 -16.62 26.41
C LEU A 43 0.15 -15.57 25.30
N GLU A 44 -0.94 -14.87 25.00
CA GLU A 44 -0.98 -13.77 24.04
C GLU A 44 0.00 -12.66 24.39
N ARG A 45 -0.03 -12.17 25.64
CA ARG A 45 0.90 -11.14 26.10
C ARG A 45 2.35 -11.61 25.99
N ASN A 46 2.66 -12.80 26.47
CA ASN A 46 4.02 -13.35 26.39
C ASN A 46 4.49 -13.55 24.95
N ALA A 47 3.60 -13.96 24.03
CA ALA A 47 3.93 -14.12 22.62
C ALA A 47 4.23 -12.77 21.96
N ARG A 48 3.47 -11.73 22.31
CA ARG A 48 3.70 -10.35 21.86
C ARG A 48 5.04 -9.80 22.39
N ASP A 49 5.33 -9.98 23.68
CA ASP A 49 6.60 -9.55 24.28
C ASP A 49 7.80 -10.26 23.63
N LEU A 50 7.65 -11.56 23.31
CA LEU A 50 8.65 -12.33 22.59
C LEU A 50 8.83 -11.82 21.17
N GLN A 51 7.73 -11.49 20.48
CA GLN A 51 7.77 -10.91 19.14
C GLN A 51 8.51 -9.57 19.13
N GLU A 52 8.17 -8.65 20.04
CA GLU A 52 8.86 -7.36 20.18
C GLU A 52 10.35 -7.55 20.47
N SER A 53 10.70 -8.49 21.38
CA SER A 53 12.09 -8.81 21.70
C SER A 53 12.86 -9.35 20.49
N VAL A 54 12.28 -10.28 19.72
CA VAL A 54 12.92 -10.84 18.53
C VAL A 54 13.07 -9.78 17.43
N MET A 55 12.08 -8.89 17.26
CA MET A 55 12.16 -7.79 16.31
C MET A 55 13.29 -6.82 16.67
N SER A 56 13.48 -6.49 17.96
CA SER A 56 14.55 -5.60 18.41
C SER A 56 15.96 -6.09 18.04
N ILE A 57 16.17 -7.41 17.97
CA ILE A 57 17.48 -8.01 17.57
C ILE A 57 17.83 -7.70 16.11
N ARG A 58 16.83 -7.46 15.24
CA ARG A 58 17.02 -7.19 13.81
C ARG A 58 17.10 -5.70 13.47
N MET A 59 16.80 -4.85 14.45
CA MET A 59 16.80 -3.41 14.28
C MET A 59 18.20 -2.90 13.95
N MET A 60 18.27 -1.96 13.02
CA MET A 60 19.46 -1.24 12.65
C MET A 60 19.15 0.26 12.60
N PRO A 61 20.11 1.14 12.94
CA PRO A 61 19.90 2.58 12.90
C PRO A 61 19.72 3.10 11.47
N MET A 62 18.87 4.12 11.31
CA MET A 62 18.63 4.81 10.05
C MET A 62 19.88 5.50 9.48
N GLU A 63 20.92 5.71 10.28
CA GLU A 63 22.22 6.22 9.87
C GLU A 63 22.82 5.45 8.68
N TYR A 64 22.60 4.13 8.59
CA TYR A 64 23.06 3.31 7.45
C TYR A 64 22.48 3.76 6.10
N VAL A 65 21.27 4.34 6.13
CA VAL A 65 20.58 4.90 4.97
C VAL A 65 20.97 6.37 4.81
N PHE A 66 20.84 7.16 5.89
CA PHE A 66 21.02 8.61 5.86
C PHE A 66 22.45 9.06 5.52
N SER A 67 23.47 8.31 5.93
CA SER A 67 24.89 8.64 5.66
C SER A 67 25.26 8.76 4.18
N ARG A 68 24.46 8.19 3.27
CA ARG A 68 24.70 8.20 1.82
C ARG A 68 24.21 9.48 1.14
N PHE A 69 23.16 10.09 1.68
CA PHE A 69 22.48 11.21 1.04
C PHE A 69 23.28 12.51 0.99
N PRO A 70 24.10 12.91 1.98
CA PRO A 70 24.88 14.16 1.89
C PRO A 70 25.75 14.25 0.65
N ARG A 71 26.40 13.15 0.26
CA ARG A 71 27.21 13.09 -0.97
C ARG A 71 26.33 13.15 -2.21
N GLN A 72 25.27 12.34 -2.24
CA GLN A 72 24.36 12.27 -3.38
C GLN A 72 23.66 13.61 -3.67
N VAL A 73 23.22 14.30 -2.62
CA VAL A 73 22.60 15.64 -2.70
C VAL A 73 23.59 16.65 -3.26
N ARG A 74 24.84 16.66 -2.76
CA ARG A 74 25.88 17.56 -3.26
C ARG A 74 26.19 17.33 -4.74
N ASP A 75 26.34 16.07 -5.15
CA ASP A 75 26.67 15.70 -6.53
C ASP A 75 25.52 16.07 -7.49
N LEU A 76 24.26 15.87 -7.09
CA LEU A 76 23.10 16.20 -7.90
C LEU A 76 22.80 17.70 -7.93
N ALA A 77 22.90 18.40 -6.79
CA ALA A 77 22.73 19.84 -6.71
C ALA A 77 23.73 20.58 -7.63
N SER A 78 24.99 20.12 -7.65
CA SER A 78 26.02 20.65 -8.56
C SER A 78 25.64 20.47 -10.04
N LYS A 79 25.19 19.28 -10.43
CA LYS A 79 24.73 19.02 -11.81
C LYS A 79 23.56 19.88 -12.25
N LEU A 80 22.69 20.25 -11.31
CA LEU A 80 21.49 21.05 -11.55
C LEU A 80 21.72 22.56 -11.36
N ASN A 81 22.95 22.98 -11.03
CA ASN A 81 23.31 24.36 -10.67
C ASN A 81 22.43 24.92 -9.52
N LYS A 82 22.17 24.09 -8.50
CA LYS A 82 21.42 24.46 -7.30
C LYS A 82 22.34 24.47 -6.08
N GLN A 83 22.04 25.35 -5.11
CA GLN A 83 22.73 25.39 -3.82
C GLN A 83 21.80 24.78 -2.77
N VAL A 84 22.19 23.64 -2.20
CA VAL A 84 21.34 22.90 -1.25
C VAL A 84 22.16 22.40 -0.07
N GLU A 85 21.62 22.59 1.13
CA GLU A 85 22.08 21.99 2.36
C GLU A 85 21.14 20.87 2.78
N ILE A 86 21.70 19.77 3.30
CA ILE A 86 20.92 18.64 3.81
C ILE A 86 20.99 18.58 5.33
N THR A 87 19.82 18.49 5.97
CA THR A 87 19.67 18.27 7.41
C THR A 87 19.20 16.85 7.67
N LEU A 88 19.89 16.12 8.56
CA LEU A 88 19.51 14.76 8.95
C LEU A 88 19.06 14.76 10.41
N LEU A 89 17.82 14.31 10.67
CA LEU A 89 17.24 14.23 12.01
C LEU A 89 16.84 12.79 12.32
N GLY A 90 17.10 12.32 13.53
CA GLY A 90 16.74 10.95 13.93
C GLY A 90 17.54 9.85 13.25
N SER A 91 18.82 10.09 12.93
CA SER A 91 19.72 9.05 12.37
C SER A 91 19.87 7.84 13.29
N SER A 92 19.68 8.01 14.59
CA SER A 92 19.70 6.93 15.60
C SER A 92 18.40 6.14 15.66
N THR A 93 17.34 6.57 14.98
CA THR A 93 16.06 5.86 14.97
C THR A 93 16.25 4.48 14.34
N GLU A 94 15.71 3.46 14.98
CA GLU A 94 15.93 2.07 14.62
C GLU A 94 14.86 1.56 13.64
N LEU A 95 15.26 0.75 12.67
CA LEU A 95 14.37 0.15 11.68
C LEU A 95 14.82 -1.28 11.37
N ASP A 96 13.85 -2.16 11.07
CA ASP A 96 14.14 -3.52 10.63
C ASP A 96 15.08 -3.51 9.42
N LYS A 97 16.11 -4.37 9.46
CA LYS A 97 17.10 -4.46 8.38
C LYS A 97 16.49 -4.66 6.99
N SER A 98 15.45 -5.49 6.84
CA SER A 98 14.83 -5.72 5.54
C SER A 98 14.07 -4.51 5.04
N LEU A 99 13.48 -3.72 5.93
CA LEU A 99 12.89 -2.43 5.60
C LEU A 99 13.98 -1.41 5.21
N ILE A 100 15.14 -1.39 5.90
CA ILE A 100 16.28 -0.55 5.51
C ILE A 100 16.75 -0.83 4.09
N GLU A 101 16.84 -2.09 3.68
CA GLU A 101 17.28 -2.43 2.32
C GLU A 101 16.27 -1.97 1.27
N ARG A 102 14.97 -2.05 1.58
CA ARG A 102 13.88 -1.69 0.65
C ARG A 102 13.55 -0.20 0.61
N ILE A 103 13.83 0.56 1.67
CA ILE A 103 13.49 2.00 1.77
C ILE A 103 14.48 2.90 1.03
N ILE A 104 15.69 2.41 0.73
CA ILE A 104 16.75 3.18 0.04
C ILE A 104 16.27 3.70 -1.31
N ASP A 105 15.62 2.86 -2.12
CA ASP A 105 15.17 3.22 -3.46
C ASP A 105 14.04 4.27 -3.44
N PRO A 106 12.95 4.09 -2.66
CA PRO A 106 11.95 5.14 -2.43
C PRO A 106 12.55 6.47 -1.98
N LEU A 107 13.40 6.48 -0.94
CA LEU A 107 13.99 7.72 -0.43
C LEU A 107 14.91 8.39 -1.46
N THR A 108 15.68 7.60 -2.21
CA THR A 108 16.51 8.12 -3.30
C THR A 108 15.68 8.86 -4.35
N HIS A 109 14.52 8.31 -4.67
CA HIS A 109 13.61 8.94 -5.62
C HIS A 109 12.99 10.24 -5.07
N LEU A 110 12.55 10.24 -3.80
CA LEU A 110 11.99 11.43 -3.15
C LEU A 110 13.02 12.56 -3.04
N VAL A 111 14.25 12.24 -2.61
CA VAL A 111 15.37 13.20 -2.53
C VAL A 111 15.68 13.77 -3.92
N ARG A 112 15.72 12.93 -4.95
CA ARG A 112 15.90 13.39 -6.33
C ARG A 112 14.79 14.36 -6.74
N ASN A 113 13.53 14.04 -6.49
CA ASN A 113 12.41 14.89 -6.87
C ASN A 113 12.43 16.26 -6.17
N SER A 114 12.80 16.29 -4.88
CA SER A 114 13.03 17.55 -4.17
C SER A 114 14.16 18.35 -4.81
N LEU A 115 15.23 17.72 -5.30
CA LEU A 115 16.34 18.41 -5.96
C LEU A 115 16.05 18.81 -7.41
N ASP A 116 15.35 18.01 -8.19
CA ASP A 116 15.04 18.28 -9.61
C ASP A 116 13.90 19.29 -9.75
N HIS A 117 12.81 19.07 -9.01
CA HIS A 117 11.55 19.80 -9.19
C HIS A 117 11.14 20.65 -7.99
N GLY A 118 11.53 20.28 -6.76
CA GLY A 118 11.16 21.01 -5.55
C GLY A 118 11.94 22.32 -5.39
N ILE A 119 13.25 22.21 -5.20
CA ILE A 119 14.14 23.34 -4.91
C ILE A 119 14.45 24.11 -6.20
N GLU A 120 14.30 25.42 -6.15
CA GLU A 120 14.51 26.33 -7.29
C GLU A 120 16.00 26.72 -7.42
N THR A 121 16.43 27.32 -8.53
CA THR A 121 17.81 27.84 -8.64
C THR A 121 18.02 29.03 -7.70
N PRO A 122 19.27 29.34 -7.31
CA PRO A 122 19.55 30.43 -6.36
C PRO A 122 18.93 31.78 -6.79
N GLU A 123 18.94 32.09 -8.08
CA GLU A 123 18.40 33.34 -8.63
C GLU A 123 16.88 33.41 -8.45
N VAL A 124 16.17 32.32 -8.74
CA VAL A 124 14.72 32.22 -8.59
C VAL A 124 14.34 32.30 -7.10
N ARG A 125 15.11 31.65 -6.22
CA ARG A 125 14.88 31.68 -4.77
C ARG A 125 15.02 33.10 -4.21
N VAL A 126 16.08 33.82 -4.60
CA VAL A 126 16.29 35.21 -4.17
C VAL A 126 15.19 36.13 -4.71
N ALA A 127 14.76 35.94 -5.96
CA ALA A 127 13.64 36.69 -6.54
C ALA A 127 12.32 36.44 -5.79
N ALA A 128 12.11 35.23 -5.26
CA ALA A 128 10.98 34.87 -4.42
C ALA A 128 11.13 35.27 -2.94
N GLY A 129 12.22 35.97 -2.57
CA GLY A 129 12.48 36.40 -1.18
C GLY A 129 12.95 35.29 -0.23
N LYS A 130 13.43 34.16 -0.78
CA LYS A 130 13.97 33.02 -0.02
C LYS A 130 15.50 33.08 0.06
N SER A 131 16.08 32.28 0.95
CA SER A 131 17.53 32.02 0.96
C SER A 131 17.99 31.43 -0.37
N ALA A 132 19.13 31.89 -0.89
CA ALA A 132 19.77 31.33 -2.09
C ALA A 132 20.12 29.84 -1.92
N VAL A 133 20.46 29.42 -0.70
CA VAL A 133 20.67 28.02 -0.33
C VAL A 133 19.32 27.42 0.08
N GLY A 134 18.89 26.37 -0.63
CA GLY A 134 17.74 25.56 -0.27
C GLY A 134 18.06 24.56 0.83
N ASN A 135 17.04 24.16 1.59
CA ASN A 135 17.18 23.19 2.66
C ASN A 135 16.36 21.93 2.33
N LEU A 136 17.02 20.77 2.43
CA LEU A 136 16.41 19.45 2.35
C LEU A 136 16.58 18.73 3.68
N THR A 137 15.49 18.42 4.36
CA THR A 137 15.50 17.70 5.63
C THR A 137 15.05 16.26 5.41
N LEU A 138 15.85 15.30 5.89
CA LEU A 138 15.44 13.92 6.10
C LEU A 138 15.27 13.70 7.60
N SER A 139 14.09 13.27 8.03
CA SER A 139 13.80 12.92 9.42
C SER A 139 13.29 11.49 9.54
N ALA A 140 13.61 10.84 10.65
CA ALA A 140 13.02 9.56 11.05
C ALA A 140 12.66 9.57 12.52
N GLU A 141 11.42 9.22 12.86
CA GLU A 141 10.94 9.17 14.24
C GLU A 141 10.03 7.97 14.50
N HIS A 142 10.02 7.50 15.75
CA HIS A 142 9.11 6.44 16.21
C HIS A 142 7.91 7.07 16.89
N GLN A 143 6.71 6.72 16.43
CA GLN A 143 5.47 7.19 17.04
C GLN A 143 4.39 6.12 16.93
N GLY A 144 3.82 5.72 18.08
CA GLY A 144 2.66 4.83 18.12
C GLY A 144 2.85 3.48 17.44
N GLY A 145 4.03 2.86 17.55
CA GLY A 145 4.33 1.56 16.92
C GLY A 145 4.61 1.61 15.42
N ASN A 146 4.70 2.82 14.85
CA ASN A 146 5.11 3.06 13.47
C ASN A 146 6.41 3.87 13.43
N ILE A 147 7.16 3.72 12.34
CA ILE A 147 8.24 4.63 11.98
C ILE A 147 7.72 5.63 10.95
N TYR A 148 7.96 6.90 11.23
CA TYR A 148 7.67 8.02 10.35
C TYR A 148 8.98 8.48 9.74
N ILE A 149 9.08 8.41 8.42
CA ILE A 149 10.24 8.87 7.67
C ILE A 149 9.78 10.01 6.77
N GLU A 150 10.30 11.22 6.99
CA GLU A 150 9.89 12.39 6.22
C GLU A 150 11.01 12.91 5.33
N VAL A 151 10.63 13.32 4.13
CA VAL A 151 11.45 14.09 3.18
C VAL A 151 10.79 15.45 3.04
N ARG A 152 11.47 16.49 3.53
CA ARG A 152 10.94 17.86 3.52
C ARG A 152 11.89 18.79 2.79
N ASP A 153 11.36 19.53 1.83
CA ASP A 153 12.08 20.62 1.15
C ASP A 153 11.43 21.98 1.41
N ASP A 154 12.20 23.05 1.22
CA ASP A 154 11.76 24.44 1.27
C ASP A 154 11.59 25.05 -0.15
N GLY A 155 11.22 24.20 -1.10
CA GLY A 155 11.13 24.51 -2.51
C GLY A 155 9.90 25.35 -2.92
N ALA A 156 9.54 25.24 -4.19
CA ALA A 156 8.37 25.91 -4.76
C ALA A 156 7.04 25.26 -4.32
N GLY A 157 7.08 24.05 -3.76
CA GLY A 157 5.89 23.22 -3.54
C GLY A 157 5.35 22.61 -4.83
N LEU A 158 4.28 21.84 -4.72
CA LEU A 158 3.60 21.22 -5.86
C LEU A 158 2.81 22.27 -6.62
N ASN A 159 3.03 22.34 -7.94
CA ASN A 159 2.26 23.24 -8.80
C ASN A 159 0.90 22.61 -9.14
N ARG A 160 -0.12 23.05 -8.39
CA ARG A 160 -1.51 22.59 -8.51
C ARG A 160 -2.04 22.68 -9.95
N GLU A 161 -1.85 23.82 -10.61
CA GLU A 161 -2.37 24.06 -11.96
C GLU A 161 -1.74 23.10 -12.98
N ARG A 162 -0.43 22.87 -12.89
CA ARG A 162 0.28 21.91 -13.75
C ARG A 162 -0.19 20.49 -13.53
N ILE A 163 -0.39 20.08 -12.27
CA ILE A 163 -0.87 18.73 -11.93
C ILE A 163 -2.28 18.52 -12.50
N LEU A 164 -3.19 19.48 -12.29
CA LEU A 164 -4.55 19.41 -12.82
C LEU A 164 -4.59 19.40 -14.35
N ALA A 165 -3.81 20.27 -15.01
CA ALA A 165 -3.71 20.30 -16.47
C ALA A 165 -3.20 18.97 -17.03
N LYS A 166 -2.18 18.37 -16.39
CA LYS A 166 -1.64 17.07 -16.79
C LYS A 166 -2.66 15.94 -16.55
N ALA A 167 -3.32 15.92 -15.39
CA ALA A 167 -4.35 14.94 -15.08
C ALA A 167 -5.51 14.98 -16.09
N ARG A 168 -5.95 16.19 -16.48
CA ARG A 168 -6.95 16.40 -17.55
C ARG A 168 -6.47 15.83 -18.89
N SER A 169 -5.22 16.10 -19.26
CA SER A 169 -4.64 15.59 -20.53
C SER A 169 -4.56 14.06 -20.58
N GLN A 170 -4.42 13.41 -19.43
CA GLN A 170 -4.38 11.95 -19.30
C GLN A 170 -5.77 11.31 -19.13
N GLY A 171 -6.85 12.10 -19.20
CA GLY A 171 -8.23 11.61 -19.08
C GLY A 171 -8.61 11.17 -17.67
N MET A 172 -7.91 11.64 -16.64
CA MET A 172 -8.28 11.39 -15.25
C MET A 172 -9.51 12.22 -14.86
N ALA A 173 -10.34 11.68 -13.97
CA ALA A 173 -11.46 12.43 -13.40
C ALA A 173 -10.92 13.46 -12.39
N VAL A 174 -10.86 14.72 -12.79
CA VAL A 174 -10.39 15.84 -11.96
C VAL A 174 -11.45 16.93 -11.89
N SER A 175 -11.70 17.43 -10.69
CA SER A 175 -12.60 18.55 -10.42
C SER A 175 -11.80 19.77 -9.97
N ASP A 176 -12.25 20.98 -10.32
CA ASP A 176 -11.67 22.22 -9.80
C ASP A 176 -11.88 22.37 -8.28
N SER A 177 -12.87 21.66 -7.71
CA SER A 177 -13.19 21.66 -6.28
C SER A 177 -12.28 20.79 -5.42
N MET A 178 -11.31 20.08 -6.02
CA MET A 178 -10.43 19.17 -5.26
C MET A 178 -9.58 19.94 -4.24
N THR A 179 -9.32 19.38 -3.07
CA THR A 179 -8.39 19.99 -2.11
C THR A 179 -6.94 19.89 -2.61
N ASP A 180 -6.00 20.63 -2.00
CA ASP A 180 -4.58 20.52 -2.37
C ASP A 180 -4.02 19.13 -2.08
N ASP A 181 -4.49 18.48 -1.02
CA ASP A 181 -4.11 17.10 -0.66
C ASP A 181 -4.60 16.09 -1.71
N GLU A 182 -5.86 16.24 -2.17
CA GLU A 182 -6.41 15.40 -3.23
C GLU A 182 -5.66 15.56 -4.55
N VAL A 183 -5.25 16.80 -4.88
CA VAL A 183 -4.42 17.06 -6.08
C VAL A 183 -3.02 16.48 -5.89
N GLY A 184 -2.45 16.57 -4.69
CA GLY A 184 -1.15 15.96 -4.37
C GLY A 184 -1.16 14.44 -4.57
N LEU A 185 -2.24 13.76 -4.21
CA LEU A 185 -2.37 12.31 -4.40
C LEU A 185 -2.36 11.87 -5.87
N LEU A 186 -2.71 12.76 -6.81
CA LEU A 186 -2.70 12.45 -8.25
C LEU A 186 -1.29 12.12 -8.75
N ILE A 187 -0.23 12.62 -8.09
CA ILE A 187 1.16 12.36 -8.53
C ILE A 187 1.52 10.87 -8.44
N PHE A 188 0.80 10.12 -7.62
CA PHE A 188 0.99 8.68 -7.46
C PHE A 188 0.17 7.83 -8.43
N ALA A 189 -0.61 8.45 -9.32
CA ALA A 189 -1.39 7.70 -10.30
C ALA A 189 -0.45 7.00 -11.29
N PRO A 190 -0.78 5.76 -11.73
CA PRO A 190 0.05 5.02 -12.67
C PRO A 190 0.30 5.81 -13.96
N GLY A 191 1.56 5.91 -14.39
CA GLY A 191 1.92 6.67 -15.58
C GLY A 191 1.78 8.20 -15.46
N PHE A 192 1.50 8.71 -14.25
CA PHE A 192 1.55 10.14 -13.98
C PHE A 192 3.00 10.59 -13.89
N SER A 193 3.42 11.40 -14.85
CA SER A 193 4.73 12.06 -14.85
C SER A 193 4.58 13.45 -15.43
N THR A 194 5.16 14.43 -14.75
CA THR A 194 5.20 15.82 -15.22
C THR A 194 6.35 16.08 -16.20
N ALA A 195 7.18 15.07 -16.52
CA ALA A 195 8.29 15.23 -17.45
C ALA A 195 7.80 15.32 -18.91
N GLU A 196 8.25 16.35 -19.63
CA GLU A 196 7.96 16.55 -21.06
C GLU A 196 8.90 15.75 -21.99
N GLN A 197 10.07 15.31 -21.48
CA GLN A 197 11.04 14.48 -22.21
C GLN A 197 11.50 13.28 -21.36
N VAL A 198 11.62 12.12 -22.01
CA VAL A 198 12.26 10.94 -21.43
C VAL A 198 13.78 11.18 -21.46
N THR A 199 14.38 11.56 -20.34
CA THR A 199 15.84 11.65 -20.24
C THR A 199 16.44 10.27 -19.97
N ASP A 200 17.69 10.04 -20.38
CA ASP A 200 18.43 8.77 -20.16
C ASP A 200 18.51 8.35 -18.69
N VAL A 201 18.25 9.28 -17.75
CA VAL A 201 18.25 9.05 -16.30
C VAL A 201 16.88 8.55 -15.78
N SER A 202 15.81 8.70 -16.57
CA SER A 202 14.45 8.17 -16.33
C SER A 202 14.20 6.78 -16.92
N GLY A 203 15.17 6.21 -17.65
CA GLY A 203 15.07 4.97 -18.44
C GLY A 203 14.91 3.65 -17.68
N ARG A 204 14.51 3.66 -16.39
CA ARG A 204 14.16 2.44 -15.63
C ARG A 204 12.72 2.40 -15.11
N GLY A 205 11.84 3.26 -15.62
CA GLY A 205 10.41 3.20 -15.27
C GLY A 205 10.12 3.53 -13.81
N VAL A 206 10.92 4.40 -13.19
CA VAL A 206 10.74 4.80 -11.78
C VAL A 206 9.92 6.10 -11.75
N GLY A 207 8.60 5.96 -11.66
CA GLY A 207 7.68 7.04 -11.34
C GLY A 207 7.33 7.06 -9.86
N MET A 208 6.56 8.06 -9.45
CA MET A 208 6.01 8.12 -8.09
C MET A 208 5.06 6.96 -7.80
N ASP A 209 4.43 6.37 -8.84
CA ASP A 209 3.67 5.12 -8.75
C ASP A 209 4.51 3.94 -8.24
N VAL A 210 5.76 3.80 -8.69
CA VAL A 210 6.70 2.79 -8.19
C VAL A 210 7.07 3.05 -6.73
N VAL A 211 7.30 4.31 -6.35
CA VAL A 211 7.57 4.69 -4.96
C VAL A 211 6.41 4.26 -4.06
N LYS A 212 5.17 4.60 -4.43
CA LYS A 212 3.97 4.21 -3.68
C LYS A 212 3.84 2.70 -3.55
N ARG A 213 4.03 1.98 -4.66
CA ARG A 213 3.96 0.52 -4.67
C ARG A 213 5.02 -0.10 -3.75
N ASN A 214 6.27 0.34 -3.83
CA ASN A 214 7.34 -0.18 -2.96
C ASN A 214 7.01 0.04 -1.48
N ILE A 215 6.44 1.19 -1.12
CA ILE A 215 5.99 1.50 0.24
C ILE A 215 4.83 0.59 0.67
N GLN A 216 3.85 0.37 -0.20
CA GLN A 216 2.72 -0.53 0.08
C GLN A 216 3.17 -1.99 0.25
N GLU A 217 4.14 -2.46 -0.54
CA GLU A 217 4.72 -3.79 -0.40
C GLU A 217 5.55 -3.94 0.90
N MET A 218 5.88 -2.84 1.58
CA MET A 218 6.47 -2.83 2.93
C MET A 218 5.40 -2.79 4.03
N GLY A 219 4.10 -2.81 3.67
CA GLY A 219 2.99 -2.68 4.61
C GLY A 219 2.77 -1.24 5.10
N GLY A 220 3.40 -0.26 4.46
CA GLY A 220 3.28 1.15 4.83
C GLY A 220 2.37 1.95 3.91
N HIS A 221 2.23 3.23 4.25
CA HIS A 221 1.55 4.21 3.42
C HIS A 221 2.36 5.49 3.28
N VAL A 222 1.97 6.33 2.32
CA VAL A 222 2.64 7.59 2.02
C VAL A 222 1.64 8.74 2.06
N GLU A 223 2.04 9.82 2.71
CA GLU A 223 1.29 11.07 2.85
C GLU A 223 2.07 12.20 2.20
N ILE A 224 1.37 13.18 1.64
CA ILE A 224 1.97 14.36 1.04
C ILE A 224 1.29 15.58 1.62
N GLN A 225 2.10 16.55 2.02
CA GLN A 225 1.66 17.89 2.37
C GLN A 225 2.50 18.88 1.57
N SER A 226 1.87 19.76 0.80
CA SER A 226 2.59 20.74 0.00
C SER A 226 1.87 22.07 0.03
N GLN A 227 2.64 23.15 0.10
CA GLN A 227 2.09 24.50 -0.01
C GLN A 227 2.94 25.30 -1.00
N GLY A 228 2.26 25.92 -1.97
CA GLY A 228 2.88 26.77 -2.98
C GLY A 228 3.78 27.82 -2.35
N GLY A 229 5.03 27.86 -2.79
CA GLY A 229 6.07 28.78 -2.31
C GLY A 229 6.68 28.42 -0.95
N LYS A 230 6.21 27.39 -0.23
CA LYS A 230 6.79 26.97 1.06
C LYS A 230 7.49 25.61 1.04
N GLY A 231 7.29 24.83 0.00
CA GLY A 231 7.92 23.53 -0.20
C GLY A 231 6.97 22.36 -0.04
N THR A 232 7.53 21.16 0.01
CA THR A 232 6.79 19.89 0.09
C THR A 232 7.35 19.02 1.20
N THR A 233 6.45 18.37 1.94
CA THR A 233 6.75 17.30 2.89
C THR A 233 6.10 16.02 2.39
N ILE A 234 6.91 14.98 2.19
CA ILE A 234 6.45 13.63 1.89
C ILE A 234 6.79 12.77 3.09
N ARG A 235 5.78 12.13 3.66
CA ARG A 235 5.90 11.30 4.85
C ARG A 235 5.60 9.85 4.49
N ILE A 236 6.52 8.96 4.83
CA ILE A 236 6.38 7.52 4.72
C ILE A 236 6.11 6.99 6.12
N VAL A 237 5.03 6.25 6.28
CA VAL A 237 4.68 5.59 7.55
C VAL A 237 4.84 4.09 7.33
N LEU A 238 5.74 3.46 8.08
CA LEU A 238 5.94 2.01 8.04
C LEU A 238 5.61 1.40 9.41
N PRO A 239 4.94 0.23 9.45
CA PRO A 239 4.73 -0.49 10.70
C PRO A 239 6.05 -1.07 11.23
N LEU A 240 6.22 -1.13 12.55
CA LEU A 240 7.41 -1.72 13.19
C LEU A 240 7.38 -3.27 13.22
N THR A 241 6.26 -3.88 12.86
CA THR A 241 6.00 -5.32 12.95
C THR A 241 6.21 -6.05 11.62
N LEU A 242 6.20 -7.39 11.65
CA LEU A 242 5.94 -8.24 10.48
C LEU A 242 4.78 -7.63 9.66
N ALA A 243 4.83 -7.70 8.33
CA ALA A 243 3.81 -7.12 7.45
C ALA A 243 2.40 -7.67 7.81
N ILE A 244 1.70 -6.97 8.68
CA ILE A 244 0.30 -7.22 9.04
C ILE A 244 -0.53 -6.38 8.07
N LEU A 245 -1.47 -7.02 7.40
CA LEU A 245 -2.41 -6.37 6.52
C LEU A 245 -3.79 -6.37 7.18
N ASP A 246 -4.42 -5.20 7.26
CA ASP A 246 -5.85 -5.12 7.57
C ASP A 246 -6.64 -5.60 6.35
N GLY A 247 -7.34 -6.72 6.51
CA GLY A 247 -8.01 -7.41 5.43
C GLY A 247 -9.49 -7.65 5.71
N MET A 248 -10.32 -7.48 4.68
CA MET A 248 -11.69 -8.00 4.66
C MET A 248 -11.66 -9.44 4.17
N SER A 249 -12.04 -10.38 5.03
CA SER A 249 -12.16 -11.80 4.69
C SER A 249 -13.49 -12.07 3.98
N VAL A 250 -13.41 -12.64 2.78
CA VAL A 250 -14.54 -12.96 1.92
C VAL A 250 -14.47 -14.43 1.50
N LYS A 251 -15.64 -15.05 1.31
CA LYS A 251 -15.76 -16.45 0.90
C LYS A 251 -16.38 -16.59 -0.46
N VAL A 252 -15.90 -17.58 -1.20
CA VAL A 252 -16.50 -18.10 -2.43
C VAL A 252 -16.53 -19.61 -2.28
N ASN A 253 -17.73 -20.18 -2.16
CA ASN A 253 -17.94 -21.54 -1.70
C ASN A 253 -17.16 -21.81 -0.39
N ASN A 254 -16.20 -22.74 -0.41
CA ASN A 254 -15.35 -23.07 0.74
C ASN A 254 -14.00 -22.33 0.73
N GLU A 255 -13.69 -21.57 -0.32
CA GLU A 255 -12.42 -20.87 -0.47
C GLU A 255 -12.48 -19.49 0.20
N VAL A 256 -11.43 -19.14 0.93
CA VAL A 256 -11.32 -17.85 1.64
C VAL A 256 -10.28 -16.96 0.97
N PHE A 257 -10.70 -15.73 0.68
CA PHE A 257 -9.87 -14.68 0.11
C PHE A 257 -9.82 -13.48 1.05
N ILE A 258 -8.71 -12.75 1.03
CA ILE A 258 -8.54 -11.50 1.77
C ILE A 258 -8.48 -10.34 0.79
N LEU A 259 -9.38 -9.37 0.96
CA LEU A 259 -9.35 -8.10 0.24
C LEU A 259 -8.65 -7.05 1.13
N PRO A 260 -7.60 -6.36 0.65
CA PRO A 260 -6.98 -5.25 1.39
C PRO A 260 -8.03 -4.20 1.77
N LEU A 261 -8.17 -3.89 3.06
CA LEU A 261 -9.26 -3.04 3.54
C LEU A 261 -9.19 -1.61 2.98
N ASN A 262 -7.96 -1.10 2.75
CA ASN A 262 -7.72 0.20 2.12
C ASN A 262 -8.24 0.31 0.67
N ALA A 263 -8.52 -0.80 0.01
CA ALA A 263 -9.09 -0.85 -1.33
C ALA A 263 -10.60 -1.11 -1.32
N VAL A 264 -11.19 -1.43 -0.16
CA VAL A 264 -12.63 -1.69 0.02
C VAL A 264 -13.34 -0.37 0.32
N MET A 265 -14.28 0.01 -0.54
CA MET A 265 -15.07 1.24 -0.39
C MET A 265 -16.35 1.00 0.40
N GLU A 266 -17.16 0.05 -0.06
CA GLU A 266 -18.41 -0.37 0.57
C GLU A 266 -18.80 -1.78 0.10
N SER A 267 -19.76 -2.40 0.77
CA SER A 267 -20.33 -3.71 0.39
C SER A 267 -21.84 -3.66 0.42
N LEU A 268 -22.49 -4.28 -0.56
CA LEU A 268 -23.95 -4.30 -0.67
C LEU A 268 -24.44 -5.61 -1.30
N GLN A 269 -25.68 -5.97 -1.03
CA GLN A 269 -26.35 -7.05 -1.74
C GLN A 269 -27.03 -6.47 -2.98
N PRO A 270 -26.69 -6.93 -4.20
CA PRO A 270 -27.25 -6.36 -5.42
C PRO A 270 -28.71 -6.78 -5.58
N ARG A 271 -29.51 -5.90 -6.19
CA ARG A 271 -30.88 -6.19 -6.61
C ARG A 271 -30.93 -6.45 -8.11
N GLU A 272 -31.95 -7.14 -8.58
CA GLU A 272 -32.16 -7.41 -10.00
C GLU A 272 -32.25 -6.13 -10.83
N GLU A 273 -32.90 -5.09 -10.29
CA GLU A 273 -33.07 -3.77 -10.92
C GLU A 273 -31.76 -3.00 -11.13
N ASP A 274 -30.72 -3.32 -10.35
CA ASP A 274 -29.43 -2.66 -10.40
C ASP A 274 -28.45 -3.40 -11.34
N LEU A 275 -28.80 -4.59 -11.81
CA LEU A 275 -27.94 -5.45 -12.63
C LEU A 275 -28.28 -5.32 -14.12
N TYR A 276 -27.36 -4.75 -14.89
CA TYR A 276 -27.55 -4.52 -16.31
C TYR A 276 -26.60 -5.41 -17.13
N PRO A 277 -27.12 -6.20 -18.09
CA PRO A 277 -26.28 -6.90 -19.05
C PRO A 277 -25.75 -5.91 -20.11
N LEU A 278 -24.46 -6.02 -20.43
CA LEU A 278 -23.81 -5.32 -21.54
C LEU A 278 -23.59 -6.27 -22.72
N ALA A 279 -23.47 -5.69 -23.91
CA ALA A 279 -23.04 -6.42 -25.10
C ALA A 279 -21.64 -7.03 -24.87
N GLY A 280 -21.46 -8.32 -25.18
CA GLY A 280 -20.21 -9.04 -24.93
C GLY A 280 -20.19 -9.92 -23.68
N GLY A 281 -21.34 -10.11 -23.02
CA GLY A 281 -21.46 -10.99 -21.84
C GLY A 281 -20.98 -10.35 -20.54
N GLU A 282 -20.70 -9.04 -20.56
CA GLU A 282 -20.38 -8.29 -19.36
C GLU A 282 -21.65 -7.95 -18.57
N ARG A 283 -21.52 -7.88 -17.25
CA ARG A 283 -22.55 -7.37 -16.35
C ARG A 283 -22.01 -6.11 -15.68
N VAL A 284 -22.84 -5.10 -15.56
CA VAL A 284 -22.56 -3.91 -14.77
C VAL A 284 -23.57 -3.81 -13.66
N LEU A 285 -23.12 -3.30 -12.52
CA LEU A 285 -23.95 -2.98 -11.38
C LEU A 285 -24.10 -1.46 -11.30
N GLN A 286 -25.33 -0.97 -11.22
CA GLN A 286 -25.59 0.44 -10.97
C GLN A 286 -25.55 0.71 -9.46
N VAL A 287 -24.68 1.61 -9.03
CA VAL A 287 -24.58 2.03 -7.63
C VAL A 287 -24.65 3.55 -7.57
N ARG A 288 -25.69 4.10 -6.92
CA ARG A 288 -25.91 5.55 -6.77
C ARG A 288 -25.84 6.32 -8.11
N GLY A 289 -26.34 5.70 -9.18
CA GLY A 289 -26.37 6.28 -10.53
C GLY A 289 -25.12 6.03 -11.38
N GLU A 290 -24.08 5.41 -10.84
CA GLU A 290 -22.86 5.06 -11.58
C GLU A 290 -22.84 3.59 -11.98
N TYR A 291 -22.38 3.27 -13.19
CA TYR A 291 -22.27 1.90 -13.68
C TYR A 291 -20.86 1.34 -13.40
N LEU A 292 -20.80 0.29 -12.57
CA LEU A 292 -19.56 -0.37 -12.18
C LEU A 292 -19.47 -1.74 -12.86
N PRO A 293 -18.33 -2.10 -13.49
CA PRO A 293 -18.13 -3.46 -14.01
C PRO A 293 -18.24 -4.50 -12.89
N LEU A 294 -19.05 -5.53 -13.11
CA LEU A 294 -19.20 -6.65 -12.18
C LEU A 294 -18.17 -7.75 -12.53
N VAL A 295 -17.27 -8.00 -11.58
CA VAL A 295 -16.25 -9.04 -11.59
C VAL A 295 -16.71 -10.16 -10.68
N GLU A 296 -16.58 -11.40 -11.13
CA GLU A 296 -17.02 -12.57 -10.39
C GLU A 296 -15.80 -13.31 -9.86
N LEU A 297 -15.61 -13.29 -8.54
CA LEU A 297 -14.38 -13.83 -7.94
C LEU A 297 -14.20 -15.32 -8.26
N TYR A 298 -15.31 -16.08 -8.28
CA TYR A 298 -15.30 -17.50 -8.66
C TYR A 298 -14.86 -17.75 -10.10
N SER A 299 -15.22 -16.85 -11.04
CA SER A 299 -14.84 -17.00 -12.45
C SER A 299 -13.37 -16.67 -12.68
N VAL A 300 -12.84 -15.70 -11.93
CA VAL A 300 -11.44 -15.30 -12.05
C VAL A 300 -10.51 -16.39 -11.52
N PHE A 301 -10.82 -16.96 -10.36
CA PHE A 301 -10.01 -18.00 -9.71
C PHE A 301 -10.48 -19.44 -9.98
N GLU A 302 -11.45 -19.63 -10.86
CA GLU A 302 -11.97 -20.95 -11.29
C GLU A 302 -12.45 -21.82 -10.12
N VAL A 303 -13.10 -21.18 -9.13
CA VAL A 303 -13.65 -21.86 -7.96
C VAL A 303 -14.96 -22.57 -8.33
N GLN A 304 -14.98 -23.89 -8.16
CA GLN A 304 -16.18 -24.70 -8.44
C GLN A 304 -17.20 -24.61 -7.30
N GLY A 305 -18.49 -24.69 -7.65
CA GLY A 305 -19.59 -24.73 -6.68
C GLY A 305 -19.93 -23.38 -6.01
N ALA A 306 -19.37 -22.28 -6.51
CA ALA A 306 -19.73 -20.94 -6.06
C ALA A 306 -21.18 -20.56 -6.40
N LYS A 307 -21.74 -19.60 -5.67
CA LYS A 307 -23.05 -19.04 -6.03
C LYS A 307 -22.90 -18.20 -7.30
N THR A 308 -23.53 -18.65 -8.39
CA THR A 308 -23.47 -17.97 -9.69
C THR A 308 -24.55 -16.88 -9.86
N ASP A 309 -25.58 -16.92 -9.02
CA ASP A 309 -26.60 -15.87 -8.94
C ASP A 309 -26.08 -14.70 -8.11
N ALA A 310 -25.90 -13.56 -8.76
CA ALA A 310 -25.40 -12.34 -8.13
C ALA A 310 -26.29 -11.88 -6.96
N MET A 311 -27.60 -12.13 -7.01
CA MET A 311 -28.55 -11.71 -5.98
C MET A 311 -28.40 -12.52 -4.68
N GLN A 312 -27.77 -13.69 -4.73
CA GLN A 312 -27.56 -14.58 -3.59
C GLN A 312 -26.19 -14.42 -2.93
N GLY A 313 -25.33 -13.60 -3.54
CA GLY A 313 -24.03 -13.21 -3.03
C GLY A 313 -24.02 -11.80 -2.47
N ILE A 314 -22.82 -11.32 -2.18
CA ILE A 314 -22.56 -9.94 -1.76
C ILE A 314 -21.58 -9.33 -2.74
N VAL A 315 -21.81 -8.07 -3.10
CA VAL A 315 -20.89 -7.29 -3.93
C VAL A 315 -20.05 -6.38 -3.03
N VAL A 316 -18.73 -6.46 -3.19
CA VAL A 316 -17.77 -5.56 -2.57
C VAL A 316 -17.28 -4.57 -3.62
N ILE A 317 -17.46 -3.27 -3.37
CA ILE A 317 -16.97 -2.22 -4.26
C ILE A 317 -15.50 -1.98 -3.94
N LEU A 318 -14.65 -2.19 -4.93
CA LEU A 318 -13.20 -2.03 -4.82
C LEU A 318 -12.73 -0.83 -5.63
N GLN A 319 -11.75 -0.11 -5.11
CA GLN A 319 -11.09 0.99 -5.80
C GLN A 319 -9.59 0.77 -5.90
N SER A 320 -9.07 0.84 -7.12
CA SER A 320 -7.63 0.82 -7.37
C SER A 320 -7.27 1.72 -8.54
N ALA A 321 -6.19 2.50 -8.40
CA ALA A 321 -5.70 3.44 -9.41
C ALA A 321 -6.79 4.39 -9.99
N GLY A 322 -7.71 4.86 -9.14
CA GLY A 322 -8.79 5.78 -9.54
C GLY A 322 -9.94 5.12 -10.32
N ARG A 323 -9.92 3.80 -10.48
CA ARG A 323 -11.00 3.03 -11.10
C ARG A 323 -11.73 2.21 -10.05
N ARG A 324 -13.06 2.14 -10.20
CA ARG A 324 -13.95 1.39 -9.31
C ARG A 324 -14.55 0.22 -10.07
N TYR A 325 -14.69 -0.90 -9.38
CA TYR A 325 -15.39 -2.07 -9.90
C TYR A 325 -16.09 -2.82 -8.77
N ALA A 326 -17.10 -3.61 -9.12
CA ALA A 326 -17.88 -4.41 -8.22
C ALA A 326 -17.34 -5.84 -8.22
N LEU A 327 -16.95 -6.39 -7.07
CA LEU A 327 -16.50 -7.77 -6.92
C LEU A 327 -17.59 -8.60 -6.25
N LEU A 328 -18.15 -9.57 -6.98
CA LEU A 328 -19.13 -10.53 -6.45
C LEU A 328 -18.42 -11.65 -5.69
N VAL A 329 -18.86 -11.86 -4.44
CA VAL A 329 -18.44 -12.93 -3.54
C VAL A 329 -19.66 -13.62 -2.94
N ASP A 330 -19.52 -14.82 -2.37
CA ASP A 330 -20.67 -15.52 -1.80
C ASP A 330 -21.05 -14.95 -0.43
N GLN A 331 -20.06 -14.60 0.39
CA GLN A 331 -20.23 -14.12 1.76
C GLN A 331 -19.08 -13.21 2.21
N LEU A 332 -19.37 -12.25 3.10
CA LEU A 332 -18.35 -11.57 3.91
C LEU A 332 -18.23 -12.29 5.25
N VAL A 333 -17.01 -12.66 5.62
CA VAL A 333 -16.72 -13.28 6.91
C VAL A 333 -16.48 -12.21 7.98
N GLY A 334 -15.72 -11.16 7.63
CA GLY A 334 -15.43 -10.05 8.54
C GLY A 334 -14.00 -9.49 8.38
N GLN A 335 -13.69 -8.47 9.17
CA GLN A 335 -12.39 -7.80 9.17
C GLN A 335 -11.41 -8.54 10.09
N HIS A 336 -10.20 -8.79 9.58
CA HIS A 336 -9.14 -9.47 10.33
C HIS A 336 -7.80 -8.81 10.03
N GLN A 337 -6.94 -8.72 11.04
CA GLN A 337 -5.53 -8.42 10.85
C GLN A 337 -4.82 -9.72 10.50
N VAL A 338 -4.19 -9.77 9.33
CA VAL A 338 -3.57 -11.00 8.81
C VAL A 338 -2.08 -10.82 8.59
N VAL A 339 -1.28 -11.83 8.96
CA VAL A 339 0.17 -11.81 8.75
C VAL A 339 0.47 -12.22 7.30
N VAL A 340 1.00 -11.29 6.52
CA VAL A 340 1.33 -11.50 5.11
C VAL A 340 2.53 -12.45 5.00
N LYS A 341 2.32 -13.62 4.39
CA LYS A 341 3.37 -14.55 4.01
C LYS A 341 3.64 -14.44 2.50
N ASN A 342 4.91 -14.27 2.14
CA ASN A 342 5.31 -14.25 0.73
C ASN A 342 5.16 -15.66 0.12
N LEU A 343 4.46 -15.76 -1.00
CA LEU A 343 4.24 -17.00 -1.76
C LEU A 343 5.47 -17.43 -2.57
N GLU A 344 6.44 -16.53 -2.79
CA GLU A 344 7.53 -16.66 -3.77
C GLU A 344 8.52 -17.80 -3.48
N THR A 345 8.64 -18.29 -2.24
CA THR A 345 9.60 -19.36 -1.92
C THR A 345 9.12 -20.75 -2.35
N ASN A 346 7.80 -20.96 -2.47
CA ASN A 346 7.20 -22.29 -2.66
C ASN A 346 6.22 -22.39 -3.84
N TYR A 347 5.72 -21.27 -4.38
CA TYR A 347 4.65 -21.26 -5.37
C TYR A 347 4.97 -20.34 -6.57
N ARG A 348 4.48 -20.73 -7.76
CA ARG A 348 4.52 -19.85 -8.94
C ARG A 348 3.58 -18.66 -8.71
N LYS A 349 3.97 -17.48 -9.20
CA LYS A 349 3.10 -16.29 -9.18
C LYS A 349 1.75 -16.62 -9.82
N VAL A 350 0.69 -16.53 -9.03
CA VAL A 350 -0.69 -16.66 -9.51
C VAL A 350 -1.18 -15.25 -9.84
N PRO A 351 -1.52 -14.95 -11.10
CA PRO A 351 -2.08 -13.66 -11.47
C PRO A 351 -3.32 -13.35 -10.60
N GLY A 352 -3.38 -12.15 -10.03
CA GLY A 352 -4.51 -11.71 -9.19
C GLY A 352 -4.32 -11.96 -7.69
N ILE A 353 -3.22 -12.58 -7.28
CA ILE A 353 -2.87 -12.82 -5.88
C ILE A 353 -1.56 -12.11 -5.55
N SER A 354 -1.56 -11.29 -4.51
CA SER A 354 -0.36 -10.58 -4.03
C SER A 354 0.43 -11.40 -3.02
N ALA A 355 -0.25 -12.15 -2.15
CA ALA A 355 0.35 -12.92 -1.06
C ALA A 355 -0.64 -13.96 -0.50
N ALA A 356 -0.23 -14.69 0.53
CA ALA A 356 -1.12 -15.58 1.30
C ALA A 356 -0.98 -15.32 2.80
N THR A 357 -1.97 -15.76 3.56
CA THR A 357 -1.96 -15.75 5.02
C THR A 357 -2.51 -17.07 5.55
N ILE A 358 -2.27 -17.35 6.83
CA ILE A 358 -2.90 -18.45 7.56
C ILE A 358 -3.94 -17.83 8.49
N LEU A 359 -5.17 -18.34 8.44
CA LEU A 359 -6.28 -17.91 9.29
C LEU A 359 -6.24 -18.60 10.65
N GLY A 360 -7.04 -18.11 11.60
CA GLY A 360 -7.15 -18.68 12.95
C GLY A 360 -7.73 -20.11 12.99
N ASP A 361 -8.28 -20.64 11.91
CA ASP A 361 -8.64 -22.06 11.83
C ASP A 361 -7.51 -22.94 11.25
N GLY A 362 -6.38 -22.33 10.88
CA GLY A 362 -5.25 -22.98 10.22
C GLY A 362 -5.41 -23.09 8.70
N SER A 363 -6.53 -22.65 8.14
CA SER A 363 -6.72 -22.61 6.69
C SER A 363 -5.86 -21.53 6.04
N VAL A 364 -5.51 -21.75 4.77
CA VAL A 364 -4.76 -20.77 3.98
C VAL A 364 -5.76 -19.86 3.28
N ALA A 365 -5.56 -18.55 3.40
CA ALA A 365 -6.32 -17.56 2.65
C ALA A 365 -5.41 -16.77 1.70
N LEU A 366 -5.94 -16.46 0.52
CA LEU A 366 -5.20 -15.79 -0.54
C LEU A 366 -5.50 -14.29 -0.52
N ILE A 367 -4.46 -13.46 -0.49
CA ILE A 367 -4.58 -12.00 -0.50
C ILE A 367 -4.69 -11.54 -1.94
N VAL A 368 -5.81 -10.89 -2.26
CA VAL A 368 -6.16 -10.48 -3.62
C VAL A 368 -5.39 -9.22 -4.02
N ASP A 369 -4.77 -9.26 -5.21
CA ASP A 369 -4.24 -8.06 -5.86
C ASP A 369 -5.38 -7.38 -6.62
N VAL A 370 -5.94 -6.34 -6.00
CA VAL A 370 -7.10 -5.58 -6.51
C VAL A 370 -6.82 -4.94 -7.87
N ALA A 371 -5.58 -4.55 -8.15
CA ALA A 371 -5.23 -3.95 -9.44
C ALA A 371 -5.12 -5.02 -10.54
N ALA A 372 -4.45 -6.14 -10.23
CA ALA A 372 -4.28 -7.25 -11.18
C ALA A 372 -5.61 -7.95 -11.49
N LEU A 373 -6.50 -8.12 -10.50
CA LEU A 373 -7.78 -8.80 -10.66
C LEU A 373 -8.65 -8.18 -11.77
N GLN A 374 -8.67 -6.85 -11.83
CA GLN A 374 -9.42 -6.11 -12.85
C GLN A 374 -8.89 -6.37 -14.27
N ASN A 375 -7.56 -6.50 -14.42
CA ASN A 375 -6.94 -6.76 -15.71
C ASN A 375 -7.22 -8.19 -16.18
N ILE A 376 -7.15 -9.16 -15.26
CA ILE A 376 -7.40 -10.58 -15.57
C ILE A 376 -8.84 -10.80 -16.05
N ASN A 377 -9.81 -10.13 -15.42
CA ASN A 377 -11.20 -10.22 -15.86
C ASN A 377 -11.39 -9.75 -17.31
N ARG A 378 -10.67 -8.70 -17.73
CA ARG A 378 -10.70 -8.23 -19.13
C ARG A 378 -10.05 -9.25 -20.07
N GLU A 379 -8.88 -9.76 -19.74
CA GLU A 379 -8.15 -10.72 -20.59
C GLU A 379 -8.92 -12.03 -20.82
N LYS A 380 -9.47 -12.62 -19.74
CA LYS A 380 -10.28 -13.85 -19.84
C LYS A 380 -11.50 -13.65 -20.73
N ARG A 381 -12.17 -12.50 -20.65
CA ARG A 381 -13.39 -12.24 -21.44
C ARG A 381 -13.11 -11.90 -22.89
N VAL A 382 -12.01 -11.19 -23.20
CA VAL A 382 -11.56 -10.99 -24.59
C VAL A 382 -11.26 -12.33 -25.26
N ALA A 383 -10.60 -13.26 -24.56
CA ALA A 383 -10.34 -14.61 -25.06
C ALA A 383 -11.61 -15.42 -25.34
N VAL A 384 -12.64 -15.28 -24.49
CA VAL A 384 -13.95 -15.95 -24.68
C VAL A 384 -14.76 -15.33 -25.82
N SER A 385 -14.65 -14.02 -26.07
CA SER A 385 -15.35 -13.36 -27.18
C SER A 385 -14.74 -13.62 -28.56
N ALA A 386 -13.49 -14.07 -28.60
CA ALA A 386 -12.72 -14.35 -29.82
C ALA A 386 -12.72 -15.84 -30.21
N ALA A 387 -13.22 -16.72 -29.35
CA ALA A 387 -13.43 -18.15 -29.57
C ALA A 387 -14.90 -18.43 -29.91
#